data_AF-A0A0C2D8Q5-F1
#
_entry.id   AF-A0A0C2D8Q5-F1
#
_cell.length_a   1.000
_cell.length_b   1.000
_cell.length_c   1.000
_cell.angle_alpha   90.00
_cell.angle_beta   90.00
_cell.angle_gamma   90.00
#
_symmetry.space_group_name_H-M   'P 1'
#
loop_
_entity.id
_entity.type
_entity.pdbx_description
1 polymer ?
#
loop_
_entity_poly.entity_id
_entity_poly.type
_entity_poly.pdbx_seq_one_letter_code
_entity_poly.pdbx_strand_id
1 'polypeptide(L)'
;MSPASKQGAYSKIDNVVKNIAFPDWVTDDEKLDNYYKKLDIDMHNDDYLTMLKKIRRFTAVREIESLLAGPVPRDDFYGSAATVNAWYQVCAPTQYHIHGFILKCLSRVWHHNFSH
;
A
#
# COMPACT_ATOMS: atom_id res chain seq x y z
N MET A 1 14.60 28.13 -14.91
CA MET A 1 15.30 27.10 -14.12
C MET A 1 16.73 27.02 -14.61
N SER A 2 17.71 26.87 -13.71
CA SER A 2 19.10 26.62 -14.14
C SER A 2 19.20 25.22 -14.78
N PRO A 3 20.21 24.97 -15.65
CA PRO A 3 20.45 23.65 -16.21
C PRO A 3 20.56 22.56 -15.12
N ALA A 4 21.24 22.86 -14.01
CA ALA A 4 21.38 21.96 -12.87
C ALA A 4 20.04 21.65 -12.19
N SER A 5 19.18 22.66 -11.95
CA SER A 5 17.85 22.43 -11.39
C SER A 5 16.95 21.62 -12.34
N LYS A 6 17.11 21.80 -13.65
CA LYS A 6 16.37 21.03 -14.66
C LYS A 6 16.81 19.56 -14.66
N GLN A 7 18.11 19.30 -14.57
CA GLN A 7 18.66 17.95 -14.48
C GLN A 7 18.17 17.21 -13.22
N GLY A 8 18.21 17.86 -12.05
CA GLY A 8 17.71 17.27 -10.81
C GLY A 8 16.21 16.93 -10.87
N ALA A 9 15.41 17.74 -11.58
CA ALA A 9 13.99 17.45 -11.80
C ALA A 9 13.78 16.19 -12.66
N TYR A 10 14.54 16.03 -13.74
CA TYR A 10 14.49 14.81 -14.56
C TYR A 10 14.93 13.58 -13.77
N SER A 11 16.04 13.67 -13.03
CA SER A 11 16.49 12.59 -12.15
C SER A 11 15.42 12.20 -11.13
N LYS A 12 14.65 13.15 -10.61
CA LYS A 12 13.54 12.85 -9.71
C LYS A 12 12.42 12.08 -10.42
N ILE A 13 12.04 12.49 -11.63
CA ILE A 13 10.99 11.84 -12.44
C ILE A 13 11.40 10.41 -12.81
N ASP A 14 12.65 10.21 -13.22
CA ASP A 14 13.15 8.91 -13.69
C ASP A 14 13.18 7.85 -12.58
N ASN A 15 13.26 8.28 -11.31
CA ASN A 15 13.35 7.38 -10.15
C ASN A 15 12.02 7.18 -9.41
N VAL A 16 10.92 7.72 -9.95
CA VAL A 16 9.58 7.56 -9.39
C VAL A 16 9.14 6.09 -9.46
N VAL A 17 8.72 5.54 -8.31
CA VAL A 17 8.03 4.23 -8.25
C VAL A 17 6.52 4.43 -8.33
N LYS A 18 5.85 3.53 -9.06
CA LYS A 18 4.41 3.57 -9.32
C LYS A 18 3.76 2.33 -8.71
N ASN A 19 2.93 2.54 -7.71
CA ASN A 19 2.16 1.50 -7.03
C ASN A 19 0.71 1.61 -7.49
N ILE A 20 0.22 0.62 -8.24
CA ILE A 20 -1.08 0.68 -8.93
C ILE A 20 -1.99 -0.42 -8.39
N ALA A 21 -3.22 -0.05 -8.09
CA ALA A 21 -4.30 -0.88 -7.57
C ALA A 21 -4.08 -1.44 -6.15
N PHE A 22 -3.19 -2.41 -6.00
CA PHE A 22 -2.90 -3.15 -4.77
C PHE A 22 -1.52 -3.83 -4.87
N PRO A 23 -0.88 -4.20 -3.74
CA PRO A 23 0.41 -4.89 -3.78
C PRO A 23 0.25 -6.34 -4.24
N ASP A 24 1.21 -6.85 -5.04
CA ASP A 24 1.09 -8.17 -5.68
C ASP A 24 0.93 -9.33 -4.69
N TRP A 25 1.45 -9.20 -3.47
CA TRP A 25 1.39 -10.28 -2.49
C TRP A 25 -0.04 -10.58 -1.99
N VAL A 26 -1.01 -9.69 -2.16
CA VAL A 26 -2.38 -9.91 -1.67
C VAL A 26 -3.20 -10.87 -2.54
N THR A 27 -2.71 -11.22 -3.74
CA THR A 27 -3.33 -12.23 -4.61
C THR A 27 -2.69 -13.61 -4.48
N ASP A 28 -1.70 -13.74 -3.61
CA ASP A 28 -1.00 -14.97 -3.29
C ASP A 28 -1.45 -15.45 -1.90
N ASP A 29 -2.27 -16.51 -1.87
CA ASP A 29 -2.89 -17.02 -0.64
C ASP A 29 -1.85 -17.35 0.44
N GLU A 30 -0.72 -17.95 0.06
CA GLU A 30 0.33 -18.32 1.01
C GLU A 30 0.96 -17.07 1.65
N LYS A 31 1.21 -16.02 0.85
CA LYS A 31 1.76 -14.76 1.37
C LYS A 31 0.73 -14.02 2.24
N LEU A 32 -0.53 -14.04 1.84
CA LEU A 32 -1.63 -13.40 2.57
C LEU A 32 -1.82 -14.06 3.94
N ASP A 33 -1.89 -15.38 3.98
CA ASP A 33 -2.01 -16.15 5.23
C ASP A 33 -0.78 -15.94 6.12
N ASN A 34 0.42 -15.97 5.54
CA ASN A 34 1.65 -15.71 6.29
C ASN A 34 1.71 -14.31 6.89
N TYR A 35 1.16 -13.29 6.21
CA TYR A 35 1.09 -11.93 6.71
C TYR A 35 0.19 -11.84 7.96
N TYR A 36 -0.96 -12.52 7.95
CA TYR A 36 -1.94 -12.50 9.04
C TYR A 36 -1.76 -13.61 10.09
N LYS A 37 -0.81 -14.53 9.94
CA LYS A 37 -0.63 -15.68 10.86
C LYS A 37 -0.48 -15.34 12.35
N LYS A 38 -0.01 -14.14 12.68
CA LYS A 38 0.16 -13.67 14.08
C LYS A 38 -1.09 -12.95 14.61
N LEU A 39 -2.09 -12.71 13.78
CA LEU A 39 -3.37 -12.10 14.16
C LEU A 39 -4.33 -13.20 14.63
N ASP A 40 -4.34 -13.42 15.94
CA ASP A 40 -5.09 -14.51 16.58
C ASP A 40 -6.47 -14.05 17.06
N ILE A 41 -7.40 -13.78 16.13
CA ILE A 41 -8.79 -13.44 16.45
C ILE A 41 -9.64 -14.72 16.52
N ASP A 42 -10.33 -14.91 17.63
CA ASP A 42 -11.31 -15.98 17.80
C ASP A 42 -12.73 -15.41 17.62
N MET A 43 -13.32 -15.64 16.46
CA MET A 43 -14.65 -15.11 16.13
C MET A 43 -15.79 -15.67 16.99
N HIS A 44 -15.58 -16.79 17.70
CA HIS A 44 -16.60 -17.42 18.52
C HIS A 44 -16.51 -17.02 19.99
N ASN A 45 -15.32 -16.66 20.46
CA ASN A 45 -15.06 -16.40 21.89
C ASN A 45 -14.61 -14.98 22.21
N ASP A 46 -14.03 -14.24 21.27
CA ASP A 46 -13.61 -12.86 21.52
C ASP A 46 -14.80 -11.91 21.43
N ASP A 47 -14.99 -11.08 22.46
CA ASP A 47 -15.84 -9.91 22.35
C ASP A 47 -15.20 -8.82 21.46
N TYR A 48 -15.99 -7.83 21.07
CA TYR A 48 -15.53 -6.75 20.21
C TYR A 48 -14.30 -5.99 20.75
N LEU A 49 -14.23 -5.74 22.06
CA LEU A 49 -13.11 -5.01 22.66
C LEU A 49 -11.84 -5.86 22.67
N THR A 50 -11.99 -7.17 22.81
CA THR A 50 -10.90 -8.15 22.76
C THR A 50 -10.35 -8.25 21.34
N MET A 51 -11.23 -8.36 20.33
CA MET A 51 -10.83 -8.29 18.92
C MET A 51 -10.08 -6.99 18.61
N LEU A 52 -10.59 -5.84 19.06
CA LEU A 52 -9.94 -4.55 18.85
C LEU A 52 -8.56 -4.48 19.50
N LYS A 53 -8.40 -5.01 20.72
CA LYS A 53 -7.09 -5.08 21.41
C LYS A 53 -6.11 -5.96 20.64
N LYS A 54 -6.56 -7.11 20.13
CA LYS A 54 -5.74 -8.03 19.32
C LYS A 54 -5.28 -7.38 18.02
N ILE A 55 -6.17 -6.70 17.29
CA ILE A 55 -5.83 -5.94 16.08
C ILE A 55 -4.80 -4.84 16.39
N ARG A 56 -5.05 -4.02 17.43
CA ARG A 56 -4.11 -2.96 17.82
C ARG A 56 -2.73 -3.50 18.19
N ARG A 57 -2.67 -4.61 18.92
CA ARG A 57 -1.42 -5.28 19.26
C ARG A 57 -0.69 -5.77 18.01
N PHE A 58 -1.39 -6.41 17.08
CA PHE A 58 -0.82 -6.86 15.82
C PHE A 58 -0.21 -5.69 15.02
N THR A 59 -0.94 -4.59 14.86
CA THR A 59 -0.43 -3.38 14.19
C THR A 59 0.80 -2.81 14.90
N ALA A 60 0.76 -2.64 16.22
CA ALA A 60 1.88 -2.09 16.98
C ALA A 60 3.15 -2.95 16.89
N VAL A 61 3.02 -4.27 16.94
CA VAL A 61 4.16 -5.18 16.77
C VAL A 61 4.76 -5.05 15.37
N ARG A 62 3.93 -4.94 14.32
CA ARG A 62 4.39 -4.75 12.94
C ARG A 62 5.12 -3.42 12.75
N GLU A 63 4.61 -2.35 13.37
CA GLU A 63 5.27 -1.03 13.38
C GLU A 63 6.65 -1.09 14.05
N ILE A 64 6.79 -1.84 15.15
CA ILE A 64 8.10 -2.03 15.79
C ILE A 64 9.02 -2.89 14.93
N GLU A 65 8.51 -3.97 14.33
CA GLU A 65 9.30 -4.86 13.46
C GLU A 65 9.77 -4.12 12.19
N SER A 66 9.03 -3.14 11.67
CA SER A 66 9.46 -2.34 10.51
C SER A 66 10.66 -1.43 10.81
N LEU A 67 10.78 -0.94 12.05
CA LEU A 67 11.96 -0.17 12.49
C LEU A 67 13.25 -1.02 12.50
N LEU A 68 13.11 -2.34 12.60
CA LEU A 68 14.22 -3.30 12.63
C LEU A 68 14.49 -3.96 11.26
N ALA A 69 13.55 -3.84 10.32
CA ALA A 69 13.58 -4.56 9.03
C ALA A 69 14.54 -3.97 7.99
N GLY A 70 15.12 -2.80 8.26
CA GLY A 70 16.04 -2.12 7.34
C GLY A 70 15.32 -1.11 6.43
N PRO A 71 15.75 -0.95 5.15
CA PRO A 71 15.13 0.01 4.24
C PRO A 71 13.64 -0.26 4.02
N VAL A 72 12.84 0.80 3.97
CA VAL A 72 11.40 0.71 3.71
C VAL A 72 11.16 0.14 2.30
N PRO A 73 10.37 -0.94 2.16
CA PRO A 73 9.97 -1.47 0.85
C PRO A 73 9.27 -0.39 0.02
N ARG A 74 9.49 -0.40 -1.30
CA ARG A 74 8.96 0.63 -2.20
C ARG A 74 7.66 0.24 -2.90
N ASP A 75 7.30 -1.03 -2.79
CA ASP A 75 6.09 -1.68 -3.27
C ASP A 75 4.99 -1.75 -2.20
N ASP A 76 5.28 -1.29 -0.98
CA ASP A 76 4.28 -1.14 0.07
C ASP A 76 3.28 -0.02 -0.25
N PHE A 77 2.01 -0.25 0.08
CA PHE A 77 0.93 0.70 -0.13
C PHE A 77 0.62 1.46 1.16
N TYR A 78 0.57 2.80 1.07
CA TYR A 78 0.20 3.66 2.20
C TYR A 78 -1.29 3.55 2.58
N GLY A 79 -2.13 2.96 1.73
CA GLY A 79 -3.55 2.78 2.03
C GLY A 79 -4.16 1.56 1.37
N SER A 80 -5.43 1.33 1.69
CA SER A 80 -6.17 0.19 1.18
C SER A 80 -6.51 0.37 -0.29
N ALA A 81 -6.52 -0.73 -1.04
CA ALA A 81 -7.03 -0.80 -2.40
C ALA A 81 -8.50 -0.33 -2.52
N ALA A 82 -9.26 -0.39 -1.42
CA ALA A 82 -10.65 0.05 -1.36
C ALA A 82 -10.80 1.59 -1.24
N THR A 83 -9.71 2.33 -1.04
CA THR A 83 -9.79 3.79 -0.92
C THR A 83 -9.95 4.45 -2.30
N VAL A 84 -10.91 5.37 -2.42
CA VAL A 84 -11.13 6.17 -3.63
C VAL A 84 -10.16 7.36 -3.64
N ASN A 85 -8.87 7.10 -3.84
CA ASN A 85 -7.87 8.18 -3.86
C ASN A 85 -6.58 7.79 -4.60
N ALA A 86 -5.77 8.81 -4.87
CA ALA A 86 -4.38 8.67 -5.28
C ALA A 86 -3.49 9.61 -4.45
N TRP A 87 -2.24 9.22 -4.24
CA TRP A 87 -1.32 9.91 -3.32
C TRP A 87 0.06 10.00 -3.93
N TYR A 88 0.75 11.05 -3.52
CA TYR A 88 2.15 11.29 -3.81
C TYR A 88 2.93 11.27 -2.51
N GLN A 89 3.91 10.38 -2.41
CA GLN A 89 4.77 10.27 -1.24
C GLN A 89 6.18 10.74 -1.58
N VAL A 90 6.64 11.76 -0.84
CA VAL A 90 8.01 12.26 -0.93
C VAL A 90 8.91 11.42 -0.02
N CYS A 91 9.32 10.27 -0.53
CA CYS A 91 10.46 9.51 -0.02
C CYS A 91 11.64 9.63 -1.00
N ALA A 92 12.85 9.28 -0.56
CA ALA A 92 14.01 9.16 -1.43
C ALA A 92 14.16 7.68 -1.85
N PRO A 93 13.80 7.27 -3.08
CA PRO A 93 13.16 8.03 -4.16
C PRO A 93 11.63 7.99 -4.12
N THR A 94 11.02 8.98 -4.76
CA THR A 94 9.60 9.34 -4.69
C THR A 94 8.65 8.22 -5.15
N GLN A 95 7.44 8.13 -4.57
CA GLN A 95 6.42 7.14 -4.91
C GLN A 95 5.07 7.80 -5.27
N TYR A 96 4.35 7.22 -6.23
CA TYR A 96 2.92 7.47 -6.46
C TYR A 96 2.12 6.21 -6.19
N HIS A 97 0.98 6.36 -5.52
CA HIS A 97 0.04 5.26 -5.28
C HIS A 97 -1.31 5.61 -5.89
N ILE A 98 -1.85 4.70 -6.69
CA ILE A 98 -3.20 4.78 -7.28
C ILE A 98 -3.97 3.57 -6.77
N HIS A 99 -5.00 3.76 -5.94
CA HIS A 99 -5.71 2.63 -5.33
C HIS A 99 -6.75 1.98 -6.25
N GLY A 100 -6.98 0.68 -6.09
CA GLY A 100 -7.79 -0.11 -7.02
C GLY A 100 -9.20 0.39 -7.22
N PHE A 101 -9.84 0.94 -6.19
CA PHE A 101 -11.22 1.42 -6.27
C PHE A 101 -11.39 2.63 -7.21
N ILE A 102 -10.38 3.51 -7.29
CA ILE A 102 -10.42 4.66 -8.22
C ILE A 102 -10.31 4.22 -9.69
N LEU A 103 -9.70 3.06 -9.94
CA LEU A 103 -9.53 2.49 -11.28
C LEU A 103 -10.75 1.68 -11.72
N LYS A 104 -11.32 0.87 -10.81
CA LYS A 104 -12.30 -0.17 -11.20
C LYS A 104 -13.76 0.28 -11.08
N CYS A 105 -14.07 1.20 -10.17
CA CYS A 105 -15.46 1.54 -9.84
C CYS A 105 -15.85 2.98 -10.22
N LEU A 106 -14.91 3.79 -10.71
CA LEU A 106 -15.18 5.15 -11.18
C LEU A 106 -14.92 5.27 -12.68
N SER A 107 -15.95 4.94 -13.44
CA SER A 107 -16.05 5.12 -14.90
C SER A 107 -15.61 6.48 -15.43
N ARG A 108 -15.72 7.53 -14.60
CA ARG A 108 -15.32 8.89 -14.95
C ARG A 108 -13.82 9.15 -14.81
N VAL A 109 -13.08 8.26 -14.16
CA VAL A 109 -11.63 8.39 -13.92
C VAL A 109 -10.86 7.44 -14.82
N TRP A 110 -11.30 6.20 -14.94
CA TRP A 110 -10.70 5.21 -15.84
C TRP A 110 -11.75 4.24 -16.35
N HIS A 111 -11.67 3.91 -17.64
CA HIS A 111 -12.56 2.97 -18.30
C HIS A 111 -11.79 2.25 -19.40
N HIS A 112 -11.76 0.92 -19.37
CA HIS A 112 -11.28 0.11 -20.48
C HIS A 112 -12.47 -0.59 -21.12
N ASN A 113 -12.77 -0.25 -22.38
CA ASN A 113 -13.74 -0.99 -23.16
C ASN A 113 -13.14 -2.36 -23.48
N PHE A 114 -13.58 -3.40 -22.78
CA PHE A 114 -13.33 -4.77 -23.21
C PHE A 114 -14.32 -5.05 -24.35
N SER A 115 -13.84 -4.96 -25.58
CA SER A 115 -14.52 -5.56 -26.73
C SER A 115 -14.42 -7.07 -26.57
N HIS A 116 -15.55 -7.72 -26.29
CA HIS A 116 -15.69 -9.18 -26.40
C HIS A 116 -15.75 -9.61 -27.86
#